data_AF-A0A8S9NAE1-F1
#
_entry.id   AF-A0A8S9NAE1-F1
#
_cell.length_a   1.000
_cell.length_b   1.000
_cell.length_c   1.000
_cell.angle_alpha   90.00
_cell.angle_beta   90.00
_cell.angle_gamma   90.00
#
_symmetry.space_group_name_H-M   'P 1'
#
loop_
_entity.id
_entity.type
_entity.pdbx_description
1 polymer ?
#
loop_
_entity_poly.entity_id
_entity_poly.type
_entity_poly.pdbx_seq_one_letter_code
_entity_poly.pdbx_strand_id
1 'polypeptide(L)'
;MEALKLKPGSEWESVPCAAYKKDVGFGPTVVMNGKIYHLGYRGECYVYDLKEDRFEEEKALCARFYHGSCVIENRLYALDDDDGIVVYDPTQRAWSVLKVLNNLPESKSIG
;
A
#
# COMPACT_ATOMS: atom_id res chain seq x y z
N MET A 1 -0.96 24.75 -4.57
CA MET A 1 -1.19 23.30 -4.79
C MET A 1 -0.55 22.96 -6.11
N GLU A 2 0.62 22.33 -6.05
CA GLU A 2 1.40 21.99 -7.25
C GLU A 2 1.18 20.53 -7.57
N ALA A 3 0.80 20.26 -8.82
CA ALA A 3 0.70 18.91 -9.37
C ALA A 3 1.89 18.67 -10.28
N LEU A 4 2.40 17.44 -10.32
CA LEU A 4 3.38 16.99 -11.30
C LEU A 4 2.77 17.15 -12.70
N LYS A 5 3.23 18.13 -13.47
CA LYS A 5 2.96 18.17 -14.91
C LYS A 5 3.85 17.12 -15.57
N LEU A 6 3.25 15.99 -15.97
CA LEU A 6 3.80 15.14 -17.02
C LEU A 6 4.23 16.06 -18.18
N LYS A 7 5.44 15.85 -18.71
CA LYS A 7 5.97 16.73 -19.76
C LYS A 7 4.99 16.72 -20.94
N PRO A 8 4.69 17.88 -21.56
CA PRO A 8 3.95 17.89 -22.81
C PRO A 8 4.64 16.97 -23.82
N GLY A 9 3.92 15.97 -24.33
CA GLY A 9 4.48 14.93 -25.22
C GLY A 9 4.93 13.65 -24.52
N SER A 10 4.67 13.46 -23.22
CA SER A 10 4.79 12.15 -22.58
C SER A 10 3.85 11.16 -23.27
N GLU A 11 4.41 10.06 -23.75
CA GLU A 11 3.65 8.94 -24.30
C GLU A 11 3.29 7.96 -23.19
N TRP A 12 2.10 7.40 -23.28
CA TRP A 12 1.72 6.25 -22.47
C TRP A 12 2.29 5.00 -23.13
N GLU A 13 3.08 4.24 -22.39
CA GLU A 13 3.49 2.90 -22.81
C GLU A 13 2.74 1.84 -21.98
N SER A 14 2.39 0.74 -22.65
CA SER A 14 1.87 -0.43 -21.96
C SER A 14 3.03 -1.21 -21.39
N VAL A 15 3.21 -1.16 -20.08
CA VAL A 15 4.14 -2.04 -19.38
C VAL A 15 3.47 -3.41 -19.18
N PRO A 16 4.06 -4.52 -19.64
CA PRO A 16 3.53 -5.86 -19.46
C PRO A 16 3.64 -6.28 -17.98
N CYS A 17 2.77 -5.74 -17.14
CA CYS A 17 2.73 -6.12 -15.74
C CYS A 17 2.08 -7.51 -15.61
N ALA A 18 2.78 -8.46 -15.00
CA ALA A 18 2.24 -9.77 -14.69
C ALA A 18 0.97 -9.70 -13.81
N ALA A 19 0.74 -8.58 -13.12
CA ALA A 19 -0.50 -8.28 -12.41
C ALA A 19 -1.73 -8.24 -13.33
N TYR A 20 -1.60 -7.88 -14.61
CA TYR A 20 -2.72 -7.92 -15.57
C TYR A 20 -3.04 -9.33 -16.06
N LYS A 21 -2.13 -10.29 -15.87
CA LYS A 21 -2.33 -11.70 -16.28
C LYS A 21 -3.02 -12.53 -15.20
N LYS A 22 -3.04 -12.05 -13.95
CA LYS A 22 -3.85 -12.59 -12.86
C LYS A 22 -5.06 -11.67 -12.69
N ASP A 23 -6.24 -12.20 -12.37
CA ASP A 23 -7.38 -11.39 -11.93
C ASP A 23 -7.08 -10.79 -10.55
N VAL A 24 -6.14 -9.84 -10.49
CA VAL A 24 -5.77 -9.16 -9.26
C VAL A 24 -6.94 -8.26 -8.89
N GLY A 25 -7.57 -8.56 -7.75
CA GLY A 25 -8.73 -7.82 -7.27
C GLY A 25 -8.46 -6.32 -7.10
N PHE A 26 -9.54 -5.54 -6.95
CA PHE A 26 -9.41 -4.11 -6.62
C PHE A 26 -8.71 -3.94 -5.26
N GLY A 27 -7.86 -2.90 -5.16
CA GLY A 27 -7.12 -2.63 -3.95
C GLY A 27 -6.23 -1.40 -4.06
N PRO A 28 -5.86 -0.75 -2.95
CA PRO A 28 -4.88 0.32 -2.97
C PRO A 28 -3.54 -0.18 -3.51
N THR A 29 -2.81 0.73 -4.14
CA THR A 29 -1.46 0.46 -4.65
C THR A 29 -0.55 1.58 -4.19
N VAL A 30 0.60 1.22 -3.64
CA VAL A 30 1.58 2.17 -3.12
C VAL A 30 2.95 1.90 -3.72
N VAL A 31 3.77 2.94 -3.79
CA VAL A 31 5.18 2.81 -4.14
C VAL A 31 6.00 2.98 -2.88
N MET A 32 6.78 1.96 -2.52
CA MET A 32 7.75 2.05 -1.44
C MET A 32 9.01 1.25 -1.79
N ASN A 33 10.17 1.72 -1.33
CA ASN A 33 11.44 1.05 -1.58
C ASN A 33 11.72 0.70 -3.06
N GLY A 34 11.28 1.58 -3.98
CA GLY A 34 11.45 1.39 -5.43
C GLY A 34 10.60 0.27 -6.05
N LYS A 35 9.61 -0.26 -5.33
CA LYS A 35 8.71 -1.32 -5.78
C LYS A 35 7.26 -0.87 -5.67
N ILE A 36 6.39 -1.49 -6.46
CA ILE A 36 4.95 -1.27 -6.39
C ILE A 36 4.34 -2.37 -5.53
N TYR A 37 3.67 -1.99 -4.45
CA TYR A 37 2.97 -2.91 -3.56
C TYR A 37 1.48 -2.77 -3.85
N HIS A 38 0.87 -3.87 -4.27
CA HIS A 38 -0.58 -3.98 -4.48
C HIS A 38 -1.20 -4.69 -3.28
N LEU A 39 -2.23 -4.08 -2.74
CA LEU A 39 -2.89 -4.51 -1.52
C LEU A 39 -4.30 -5.00 -1.86
N GLY A 40 -4.43 -6.26 -2.26
CA GLY A 40 -5.71 -6.78 -2.75
C GLY A 40 -6.71 -7.06 -1.65
N TYR A 41 -7.97 -6.71 -1.92
CA TYR A 41 -9.10 -6.82 -0.99
C TYR A 41 -9.40 -8.25 -0.49
N ARG A 42 -9.00 -9.28 -1.26
CA ARG A 42 -9.33 -10.70 -0.96
C ARG A 42 -8.15 -11.50 -0.41
N GLY A 43 -7.18 -10.83 0.21
CA GLY A 43 -5.96 -11.49 0.71
C GLY A 43 -4.98 -11.84 -0.41
N GLU A 44 -5.05 -11.11 -1.52
CA GLU A 44 -4.18 -11.27 -2.69
C GLU A 44 -3.31 -10.03 -2.83
N CYS A 45 -2.13 -10.05 -2.23
CA CYS A 45 -1.24 -8.90 -2.17
C CYS A 45 0.06 -9.25 -2.85
N TYR A 46 0.59 -8.27 -3.56
CA TYR A 46 1.67 -8.51 -4.49
C TYR A 46 2.68 -7.38 -4.46
N VAL A 47 3.90 -7.72 -4.81
CA VAL A 47 5.00 -6.78 -4.95
C VAL A 47 5.56 -6.91 -6.35
N TYR A 48 5.66 -5.78 -7.02
CA TYR A 48 6.27 -5.66 -8.33
C TYR A 48 7.59 -4.90 -8.21
N ASP A 49 8.68 -5.58 -8.56
CA ASP A 49 10.02 -5.01 -8.67
C ASP A 49 10.21 -4.44 -10.08
N LEU A 50 10.28 -3.11 -10.16
CA LEU A 50 10.46 -2.39 -11.42
C LEU A 50 11.81 -2.66 -12.08
N LYS A 51 12.84 -3.00 -11.29
CA LYS A 51 14.19 -3.23 -11.82
C LYS A 51 14.32 -4.62 -12.42
N GLU A 52 13.75 -5.59 -11.74
CA GLU A 52 13.82 -7.00 -12.12
C GLU A 52 12.65 -7.42 -13.04
N ASP A 53 11.71 -6.50 -13.32
CA ASP A 53 10.46 -6.75 -14.03
C ASP A 53 9.73 -8.00 -13.49
N ARG A 54 9.68 -8.12 -12.16
CA ARG A 54 9.23 -9.34 -11.48
C ARG A 54 8.08 -9.05 -10.53
N PHE A 55 7.10 -9.94 -10.55
CA PHE A 55 5.92 -9.90 -9.71
C PHE A 55 5.90 -11.08 -8.74
N GLU A 56 5.69 -10.79 -7.46
CA GLU A 56 5.70 -11.78 -6.38
C GLU A 56 4.49 -11.62 -5.47
N GLU A 57 3.99 -12.74 -4.96
CA GLU A 57 2.97 -12.73 -3.91
C GLU A 57 3.61 -12.42 -2.55
N GLU A 58 3.01 -11.49 -1.81
CA GLU A 58 3.47 -11.06 -0.51
C GLU A 58 2.39 -11.34 0.54
N LYS A 59 2.41 -12.59 1.05
CA LYS A 59 1.44 -13.07 2.03
C LYS A 59 1.46 -12.29 3.33
N ALA A 60 2.62 -11.79 3.76
CA ALA A 60 2.71 -11.03 5.00
C ALA A 60 2.01 -9.67 4.89
N LEU A 61 2.00 -9.07 3.70
CA LEU A 61 1.26 -7.85 3.41
C LEU A 61 -0.27 -8.08 3.51
N CYS A 62 -0.73 -9.28 3.22
CA CYS A 62 -2.15 -9.68 3.30
C CYS A 62 -2.65 -10.04 4.69
N ALA A 63 -1.79 -10.02 5.71
CA ALA A 63 -2.19 -10.40 7.06
C ALA A 63 -3.22 -9.44 7.68
N ARG A 64 -3.48 -8.29 7.05
CA ARG A 64 -4.32 -7.19 7.55
C ARG A 64 -5.26 -6.69 6.47
N PHE A 65 -6.39 -6.13 6.90
CA PHE A 65 -7.39 -5.47 6.05
C PHE A 65 -7.45 -3.98 6.42
N TYR A 66 -7.65 -3.11 5.44
CA TYR A 66 -7.50 -1.68 5.65
C TYR A 66 -8.30 -0.85 4.64
N HIS A 67 -8.75 0.33 5.09
CA HIS A 67 -9.58 1.25 4.28
C HIS A 67 -8.82 2.47 3.77
N GLY A 68 -7.66 2.78 4.37
CA GLY A 68 -6.81 3.89 3.99
C GLY A 68 -5.35 3.54 4.22
N SER A 69 -4.47 3.96 3.32
CA SER A 69 -3.04 3.70 3.44
C SER A 69 -2.18 4.83 2.87
N CYS A 70 -0.98 4.98 3.41
CA CYS A 70 0.03 5.88 2.88
C CYS A 70 1.44 5.35 3.19
N VAL A 71 2.43 5.83 2.44
CA VAL A 71 3.83 5.51 2.68
C VAL A 71 4.50 6.70 3.35
N ILE A 72 5.16 6.46 4.48
CA ILE A 72 5.98 7.45 5.19
C ILE A 72 7.34 6.79 5.42
N GLU A 73 8.41 7.44 4.98
CA GLU A 73 9.79 6.96 5.17
C GLU A 73 9.99 5.48 4.78
N ASN A 74 9.46 5.07 3.62
CA ASN A 74 9.49 3.68 3.10
C ASN A 74 8.78 2.64 3.98
N ARG A 75 7.90 3.06 4.88
CA ARG A 75 6.99 2.17 5.61
C ARG A 75 5.56 2.45 5.22
N LEU A 76 4.76 1.40 5.14
CA LEU A 76 3.36 1.49 4.77
C LEU A 76 2.53 1.59 6.05
N TYR A 77 1.85 2.72 6.21
CA TYR A 77 0.89 2.96 7.28
C TYR A 77 -0.50 2.67 6.75
N ALA A 78 -1.31 2.00 7.55
CA ALA A 78 -2.69 1.70 7.20
C ALA A 78 -3.61 1.84 8.42
N LEU A 79 -4.89 2.10 8.14
CA LEU A 79 -5.96 2.04 9.13
C LEU A 79 -6.56 0.64 9.13
N ASP A 80 -6.28 -0.10 10.20
CA ASP A 80 -6.83 -1.41 10.51
C ASP A 80 -8.09 -1.26 11.36
N ASP A 81 -9.09 -2.11 11.09
CA ASP A 81 -10.40 -2.04 11.75
C ASP A 81 -10.34 -2.38 13.25
N ASP A 82 -9.39 -3.22 13.66
CA ASP A 82 -9.28 -3.72 15.03
C ASP A 82 -8.18 -3.00 15.83
N ASP A 83 -7.03 -2.74 15.21
CA ASP A 83 -5.82 -2.25 15.88
C ASP A 83 -5.53 -0.75 15.62
N GLY A 84 -6.37 -0.05 14.88
CA GLY A 84 -6.19 1.37 14.57
C GLY A 84 -5.06 1.59 13.54
N ILE A 85 -4.02 2.37 13.89
CA ILE A 85 -2.91 2.59 12.94
C ILE A 85 -1.92 1.44 13.03
N VAL A 86 -1.71 0.75 11.91
CA VAL A 86 -0.71 -0.30 11.75
C VAL A 86 0.35 0.11 10.74
N VAL A 87 1.56 -0.43 10.91
CA VAL A 87 2.74 -0.12 10.09
C VAL A 87 3.36 -1.41 9.59
N TYR A 88 3.46 -1.54 8.26
CA TYR A 88 4.21 -2.58 7.59
C TYR A 88 5.63 -2.12 7.31
N ASP A 89 6.60 -2.86 7.84
CA ASP A 89 8.01 -2.70 7.52
C ASP A 89 8.38 -3.69 6.40
N PRO A 90 8.71 -3.23 5.18
CA PRO A 90 9.00 -4.11 4.06
C PRO A 90 10.34 -4.85 4.20
N THR A 91 11.26 -4.39 5.06
CA THR A 91 12.51 -5.09 5.34
C THR A 91 12.28 -6.27 6.28
N GLN A 92 11.39 -6.10 7.26
CA GLN A 92 10.99 -7.18 8.17
C GLN A 92 9.87 -8.05 7.61
N ARG A 93 9.18 -7.58 6.57
CA ARG A 93 7.97 -8.18 6.00
C ARG A 93 6.93 -8.47 7.08
N ALA A 94 6.70 -7.49 7.96
CA ALA A 94 5.86 -7.66 9.13
C ALA A 94 5.06 -6.40 9.44
N TRP A 95 3.86 -6.60 10.00
CA TRP A 95 3.02 -5.54 10.55
C TRP A 95 3.30 -5.32 12.03
N SER A 96 3.17 -4.08 12.46
CA SER A 96 3.26 -3.66 13.87
C SER A 96 2.17 -2.63 14.17
N VAL A 97 1.63 -2.65 15.39
CA VAL A 97 0.63 -1.67 15.84
C VAL A 97 1.33 -0.40 16.31
N LEU A 98 0.93 0.74 15.76
CA LEU A 98 1.46 2.03 16.18
C LEU A 98 0.73 2.54 17.43
N LYS A 99 1.36 2.35 18.59
CA LYS A 99 0.86 2.84 19.89
C LYS A 99 1.15 4.34 20.08
N VAL A 100 0.57 5.20 19.25
CA VAL A 100 0.75 6.66 19.34
C VAL A 100 -0.53 7.38 19.78
N LEU A 101 -1.66 6.68 19.91
CA LEU A 101 -2.97 7.31 20.08
C LEU A 101 -3.46 7.46 21.53
N ASN A 102 -2.60 7.30 22.54
CA ASN A 102 -3.02 7.49 23.95
C ASN A 102 -3.47 8.94 24.28
N ASN A 103 -3.27 9.90 23.36
CA ASN A 103 -3.65 11.31 23.52
C ASN A 103 -4.53 11.86 22.38
N LEU A 104 -5.19 11.01 21.59
CA LEU A 104 -6.18 11.55 20.65
C LEU A 104 -7.37 12.12 21.43
N PRO A 105 -7.88 13.30 21.07
CA PRO A 105 -9.15 13.77 21.61
C PRO A 105 -10.23 12.75 21.26
N GLU A 106 -11.03 12.35 22.25
CA GLU A 106 -12.19 11.48 22.03
C GLU A 106 -13.02 12.02 20.86
N SER A 107 -13.39 11.13 19.93
CA SER A 107 -14.30 11.50 18.86
C SER A 107 -15.62 11.93 19.52
N LYS A 108 -16.00 13.19 19.34
CA LYS A 108 -17.36 13.61 19.66
C LYS A 108 -18.26 12.92 18.64
N SER A 109 -18.98 11.89 19.10
CA SER A 109 -20.14 11.39 18.39
C SER A 109 -21.11 12.55 18.20
N ILE A 110 -21.26 12.99 16.95
CA ILE A 110 -22.32 13.93 16.57
C ILE A 110 -23.57 13.05 16.49
N GLY A 111 -24.32 13.00 17.58
CA GLY A 111 -25.67 12.40 17.62
C GLY A 111 -26.70 13.26 16.90
#